data_AF-A0A803P848-F1
#
_entry.id   AF-A0A803P848-F1
#
_cell.length_a   1.000
_cell.length_b   1.000
_cell.length_c   1.000
_cell.angle_alpha   90.00
_cell.angle_beta   90.00
_cell.angle_gamma   90.00
#
_symmetry.space_group_name_H-M   'P 1'
#
loop_
_entity.id
_entity.type
_entity.pdbx_description
1 polymer ?
#
loop_
_entity_poly.entity_id
_entity_poly.type
_entity_poly.pdbx_seq_one_letter_code
_entity_poly.pdbx_strand_id
1 'polypeptide(L)'
;MYYVPAENRAKFWYSTDYGMFHFCIADSEHDWREGSEQYRFIEKCLASVDRQKQPWLIFAAHRVLGYSSDYWYGQEGSFEEPMGRESLQKLWQKYKVDIAFYGHVHNYERTCPIYQNQCVKTGTSHYSGVVNGTIHVVVGGAGSHLSEFSQVRPKWSVYRDYDWGFVKMTAFNHSSLLFEYKKSRDGNVYDSFTISRDYRDVLACVPDGCEPSTLAS
;
A
#
# COMPACT_ATOMS: atom_id res chain seq x y z
N MET A 1 -21.80 7.04 -14.12
CA MET A 1 -20.96 5.88 -13.76
C MET A 1 -19.67 5.98 -14.54
N TYR A 2 -18.51 5.93 -13.86
CA TYR A 2 -17.21 6.03 -14.52
C TYR A 2 -16.84 4.71 -15.22
N TYR A 3 -15.93 4.79 -16.19
CA TYR A 3 -15.35 3.61 -16.84
C TYR A 3 -14.06 3.23 -16.13
N VAL A 4 -13.89 1.93 -15.89
CA VAL A 4 -12.64 1.31 -15.43
C VAL A 4 -12.44 0.02 -16.25
N PRO A 5 -11.19 -0.40 -16.50
CA PRO A 5 -10.89 -1.59 -17.30
C PRO A 5 -11.09 -2.91 -16.52
N ALA A 6 -12.18 -3.02 -15.75
CA ALA A 6 -12.55 -4.23 -15.04
C ALA A 6 -13.22 -5.22 -16.00
N GLU A 7 -12.87 -6.52 -15.89
CA GLU A 7 -13.53 -7.61 -16.64
C GLU A 7 -15.05 -7.62 -16.37
N ASN A 8 -15.43 -7.42 -15.11
CA ASN A 8 -16.81 -7.17 -14.70
C ASN A 8 -16.90 -5.85 -13.92
N ARG A 9 -17.47 -4.82 -14.56
CA ARG A 9 -17.61 -3.48 -13.98
C ARG A 9 -18.48 -3.40 -12.73
N ALA A 10 -19.31 -4.41 -12.45
CA ALA A 10 -20.07 -4.49 -11.19
C ALA A 10 -19.19 -4.94 -10.01
N LYS A 11 -18.10 -5.68 -10.27
CA LYS A 11 -17.13 -6.13 -9.27
C LYS A 11 -16.06 -5.09 -8.96
N PHE A 12 -15.82 -4.17 -9.90
CA PHE A 12 -15.02 -2.94 -9.73
C PHE A 12 -13.52 -3.12 -9.41
N TRP A 13 -13.00 -4.33 -9.23
CA TRP A 13 -11.56 -4.57 -9.15
C TRP A 13 -10.92 -4.70 -10.55
N TYR A 14 -9.74 -4.12 -10.73
CA TYR A 14 -9.02 -4.10 -12.01
C TYR A 14 -7.54 -3.77 -11.83
N SER A 15 -6.75 -4.05 -12.87
CA SER A 15 -5.35 -3.63 -12.96
C SER A 15 -5.18 -2.54 -14.01
N THR A 16 -4.18 -1.69 -13.83
CA THR A 16 -3.80 -0.68 -14.83
C THR A 16 -2.34 -0.30 -14.70
N ASP A 17 -1.77 0.20 -15.79
CA ASP A 17 -0.37 0.57 -15.87
C ASP A 17 -0.21 2.07 -16.17
N TYR A 18 0.89 2.64 -15.69
CA TYR A 18 1.36 3.94 -16.13
C TYR A 18 2.90 3.97 -16.11
N GLY A 19 3.52 3.77 -17.28
CA GLY A 19 4.97 3.72 -17.40
C GLY A 19 5.59 2.68 -16.47
N MET A 20 6.34 3.13 -15.46
CA MET A 20 7.02 2.27 -14.48
C MET A 20 6.12 1.77 -13.33
N PHE A 21 4.86 2.21 -13.29
CA PHE A 21 3.89 1.82 -12.26
C PHE A 21 2.96 0.72 -12.75
N HIS A 22 2.72 -0.25 -11.88
CA HIS A 22 1.65 -1.24 -12.00
C HIS A 22 0.71 -1.11 -10.80
N PHE A 23 -0.59 -0.96 -11.06
CA PHE A 23 -1.60 -0.77 -10.03
C PHE A 23 -2.56 -1.95 -9.98
N CYS A 24 -2.75 -2.52 -8.79
CA CYS A 24 -3.81 -3.48 -8.49
C CYS A 24 -4.87 -2.81 -7.61
N ILE A 25 -6.04 -2.56 -8.20
CA ILE A 25 -7.16 -1.86 -7.54
C ILE A 25 -8.18 -2.88 -7.05
N ALA A 26 -8.42 -2.90 -5.76
CA ALA A 26 -9.42 -3.74 -5.10
C ALA A 26 -10.70 -2.95 -4.80
N ASP A 27 -11.81 -3.67 -4.76
CA ASP A 27 -13.10 -3.22 -4.25
C ASP A 27 -13.30 -3.76 -2.82
N SER A 28 -13.26 -2.85 -1.84
CA SER A 28 -13.42 -3.19 -0.43
C SER A 28 -14.87 -3.37 0.01
N GLU A 29 -15.83 -3.38 -0.92
CA GLU A 29 -17.24 -3.65 -0.60
C GLU A 29 -17.64 -5.09 -1.00
N HIS A 30 -16.74 -5.83 -1.63
CA HIS A 30 -16.81 -7.27 -1.86
C HIS A 30 -15.76 -8.01 -1.04
N ASP A 31 -15.99 -9.30 -0.77
CA ASP A 31 -15.05 -10.13 -0.02
C ASP A 31 -13.66 -10.19 -0.70
N TRP A 32 -12.60 -9.88 0.04
CA TRP A 32 -11.19 -9.90 -0.40
C TRP A 32 -10.38 -11.04 0.20
N ARG A 33 -10.98 -11.86 1.08
CA ARG A 33 -10.25 -12.88 1.84
C ARG A 33 -9.80 -14.03 0.97
N GLU A 34 -8.81 -14.78 1.47
CA GLU A 34 -8.27 -15.95 0.79
C GLU A 34 -9.38 -16.92 0.36
N GLY A 35 -9.34 -17.36 -0.90
CA GLY A 35 -10.37 -18.20 -1.52
C GLY A 35 -11.47 -17.46 -2.27
N SER A 36 -11.66 -16.15 -2.04
CA SER A 36 -12.60 -15.31 -2.81
C SER A 36 -12.15 -15.12 -4.26
N GLU A 37 -13.07 -14.71 -5.13
CA GLU A 37 -12.74 -14.35 -6.52
C GLU A 37 -11.81 -13.14 -6.59
N GLN A 38 -12.06 -12.13 -5.75
CA GLN A 38 -11.24 -10.94 -5.68
C GLN A 38 -9.81 -11.25 -5.23
N TYR A 39 -9.63 -12.14 -4.25
CA TYR A 39 -8.28 -12.56 -3.83
C TYR A 39 -7.49 -13.19 -4.97
N ARG A 40 -8.11 -14.07 -5.76
CA ARG A 40 -7.47 -14.67 -6.95
C ARG A 40 -7.13 -13.63 -8.01
N PHE A 41 -8.01 -12.63 -8.20
CA PHE A 41 -7.72 -11.50 -9.06
C PHE A 41 -6.50 -10.71 -8.57
N ILE A 42 -6.46 -10.38 -7.27
CA ILE A 42 -5.34 -9.63 -6.67
C ILE A 42 -4.03 -10.41 -6.83
N GLU A 43 -4.02 -11.71 -6.52
CA GLU A 43 -2.83 -12.56 -6.71
C GLU A 43 -2.39 -12.55 -8.18
N LYS A 44 -3.31 -12.74 -9.12
CA LYS A 44 -3.00 -12.72 -10.56
C LYS A 44 -2.44 -11.36 -11.01
N CYS A 45 -3.03 -10.26 -10.53
CA CYS A 45 -2.56 -8.91 -10.83
C CYS A 45 -1.11 -8.73 -10.36
N LEU A 46 -0.87 -8.98 -9.07
CA LEU A 46 0.45 -8.83 -8.43
C LEU A 46 1.52 -9.75 -9.05
N ALA A 47 1.14 -10.94 -9.52
CA ALA A 47 2.05 -11.89 -10.17
C ALA A 47 2.39 -11.53 -11.62
N SER A 48 1.55 -10.77 -12.30
CA SER A 48 1.67 -10.54 -13.75
C SER A 48 2.70 -9.49 -14.16
N VAL A 49 3.14 -8.67 -13.21
CA VAL A 49 4.03 -7.54 -13.47
C VAL A 49 5.49 -7.97 -13.71
N ASP A 50 6.09 -7.47 -14.79
CA ASP A 50 7.54 -7.55 -15.00
C ASP A 50 8.23 -6.46 -14.18
N ARG A 51 8.72 -6.81 -12.99
CA ARG A 51 9.33 -5.86 -12.05
C ARG A 51 10.64 -5.24 -12.53
N GLN A 52 11.25 -5.73 -13.62
CA GLN A 52 12.40 -5.07 -14.24
C GLN A 52 11.95 -3.84 -15.04
N LYS A 53 10.79 -3.93 -15.72
CA LYS A 53 10.20 -2.84 -16.52
C LYS A 53 9.30 -1.92 -15.68
N GLN A 54 8.59 -2.51 -14.72
CA GLN A 54 7.62 -1.82 -13.85
C GLN A 54 7.97 -2.07 -12.38
N PRO A 55 9.00 -1.40 -11.86
CA PRO A 55 9.52 -1.66 -10.52
C PRO A 55 8.57 -1.22 -9.41
N TRP A 56 7.63 -0.31 -9.69
CA TRP A 56 6.75 0.31 -8.68
C TRP A 56 5.39 -0.39 -8.66
N LEU A 57 5.22 -1.33 -7.74
CA LEU A 57 4.02 -2.14 -7.58
C LEU A 57 3.13 -1.57 -6.48
N ILE A 58 1.94 -1.12 -6.87
CA ILE A 58 1.03 -0.37 -6.01
C ILE A 58 -0.27 -1.16 -5.83
N PHE A 59 -0.70 -1.30 -4.58
CA PHE A 59 -2.03 -1.78 -4.24
C PHE A 59 -2.90 -0.61 -3.79
N ALA A 60 -4.19 -0.60 -4.12
CA ALA A 60 -5.12 0.38 -3.59
C ALA A 60 -6.49 -0.23 -3.31
N ALA A 61 -7.12 0.20 -2.22
CA ALA A 61 -8.48 -0.13 -1.85
C ALA A 61 -9.17 1.11 -1.23
N HIS A 62 -10.50 1.13 -1.14
CA HIS A 62 -11.19 2.23 -0.48
C HIS A 62 -11.07 2.14 1.05
N ARG A 63 -11.62 1.09 1.67
CA ARG A 63 -11.49 0.84 3.11
C ARG A 63 -10.07 0.47 3.50
N VAL A 64 -9.73 0.67 4.78
CA VAL A 64 -8.39 0.40 5.28
C VAL A 64 -8.21 -1.09 5.53
N LEU A 65 -7.66 -1.80 4.54
CA LEU A 65 -7.30 -3.22 4.66
C LEU A 65 -5.90 -3.43 5.27
N GLY A 66 -5.16 -2.35 5.51
CA GLY A 66 -3.78 -2.39 6.01
C GLY A 66 -3.68 -1.91 7.45
N TYR A 67 -3.40 -0.61 7.62
CA TYR A 67 -3.13 -0.03 8.93
C TYR A 67 -3.68 1.41 8.99
N SER A 68 -4.45 1.70 10.04
CA SER A 68 -4.87 3.04 10.41
C SER A 68 -5.07 3.13 11.92
N SER A 69 -4.63 4.23 12.53
CA SER A 69 -4.90 4.61 13.91
C SER A 69 -6.16 5.46 14.05
N ASP A 70 -7.11 5.35 13.11
CA ASP A 70 -8.45 5.96 13.19
C ASP A 70 -9.14 5.70 14.53
N TYR A 71 -9.92 6.68 14.98
CA TYR A 71 -10.67 6.60 16.22
C TYR A 71 -11.68 5.45 16.22
N TRP A 72 -12.45 5.26 15.15
CA TRP A 72 -13.53 4.27 15.11
C TRP A 72 -12.99 2.84 15.09
N TYR A 73 -11.97 2.56 14.26
CA TYR A 73 -11.27 1.27 14.35
C TYR A 73 -10.72 1.04 15.75
N GLY A 74 -10.13 2.07 16.38
CA GLY A 74 -9.63 1.98 17.74
C GLY A 74 -10.72 1.66 18.80
N GLN A 75 -11.93 2.20 18.65
CA GLN A 75 -13.07 1.89 19.52
C GLN A 75 -13.53 0.43 19.39
N GLU A 76 -13.38 -0.15 18.20
CA GLU A 76 -13.67 -1.55 17.92
C GLU A 76 -12.50 -2.49 18.28
N GLY A 77 -11.41 -1.96 18.85
CA GLY A 77 -10.23 -2.73 19.19
C GLY A 77 -9.39 -3.17 17.99
N SER A 78 -9.49 -2.44 16.87
CA SER A 78 -8.81 -2.71 15.61
C SER A 78 -7.94 -1.52 15.16
N PHE A 79 -7.12 -1.76 14.14
CA PHE A 79 -6.35 -0.75 13.41
C PHE A 79 -6.53 -0.91 11.88
N GLU A 80 -7.68 -1.46 11.48
CA GLU A 80 -8.10 -1.79 10.11
C GLU A 80 -9.57 -2.23 10.10
N GLU A 81 -10.11 -2.45 8.91
CA GLU A 81 -11.30 -3.29 8.76
C GLU A 81 -11.07 -4.70 9.35
N PRO A 82 -12.03 -5.29 10.07
CA PRO A 82 -11.92 -6.66 10.53
C PRO A 82 -11.55 -7.63 9.38
N MET A 83 -10.49 -8.42 9.57
CA MET A 83 -9.93 -9.34 8.57
C MET A 83 -9.26 -8.64 7.36
N GLY A 84 -8.90 -7.36 7.49
CA GLY A 84 -8.33 -6.55 6.43
C GLY A 84 -7.03 -7.14 5.89
N ARG A 85 -6.01 -7.25 6.75
CA ARG A 85 -4.65 -7.58 6.32
C ARG A 85 -4.32 -9.06 6.31
N GLU A 86 -4.98 -9.91 7.11
CA GLU A 86 -4.46 -11.25 7.44
C GLU A 86 -4.26 -12.13 6.19
N SER A 87 -5.21 -12.10 5.26
CA SER A 87 -5.12 -12.84 3.99
C SER A 87 -4.22 -12.11 2.98
N LEU A 88 -4.41 -10.80 2.85
CA LEU A 88 -3.79 -10.01 1.77
C LEU A 88 -2.31 -9.73 2.01
N GLN A 89 -1.86 -9.64 3.26
CA GLN A 89 -0.45 -9.43 3.57
C GLN A 89 0.44 -10.57 3.07
N LYS A 90 -0.10 -11.79 2.94
CA LYS A 90 0.61 -12.91 2.30
C LYS A 90 0.95 -12.57 0.85
N LEU A 91 0.00 -11.98 0.10
CA LEU A 91 0.22 -11.56 -1.28
C LEU A 91 1.12 -10.32 -1.36
N TRP A 92 0.88 -9.31 -0.52
CA TRP A 92 1.70 -8.10 -0.50
C TRP A 92 3.17 -8.41 -0.21
N GLN A 93 3.42 -9.34 0.73
CA GLN A 93 4.76 -9.78 1.08
C GLN A 93 5.39 -10.66 -0.01
N LYS A 94 4.65 -11.67 -0.51
CA LYS A 94 5.11 -12.58 -1.58
C LYS A 94 5.52 -11.82 -2.85
N TYR A 95 4.69 -10.88 -3.30
CA TYR A 95 4.91 -10.11 -4.52
C TYR A 95 5.64 -8.77 -4.29
N LYS A 96 6.04 -8.49 -3.04
CA LYS A 96 6.79 -7.29 -2.65
C LYS A 96 6.11 -6.01 -3.15
N VAL A 97 4.86 -5.84 -2.75
CA VAL A 97 4.11 -4.60 -2.96
C VAL A 97 4.83 -3.48 -2.25
N ASP A 98 5.06 -2.37 -2.95
CA ASP A 98 5.85 -1.27 -2.43
C ASP A 98 5.02 -0.41 -1.50
N ILE A 99 3.85 -0.01 -1.98
CA ILE A 99 2.95 0.89 -1.28
C ILE A 99 1.51 0.39 -1.46
N ALA A 100 0.79 0.31 -0.34
CA ALA A 100 -0.64 0.05 -0.31
C ALA A 100 -1.39 1.31 0.14
N PHE A 101 -2.32 1.78 -0.69
CA PHE A 101 -3.11 2.98 -0.44
C PHE A 101 -4.53 2.66 0.00
N TYR A 102 -5.04 3.49 0.91
CA TYR A 102 -6.41 3.44 1.42
C TYR A 102 -7.04 4.83 1.46
N GLY A 103 -8.35 4.89 1.24
CA GLY A 103 -9.16 6.06 1.52
C GLY A 103 -9.91 5.88 2.84
N HIS A 104 -11.24 6.01 2.77
CA HIS A 104 -12.25 5.77 3.82
C HIS A 104 -12.09 6.59 5.11
N VAL A 105 -10.95 6.47 5.79
CA VAL A 105 -10.58 7.27 6.94
C VAL A 105 -10.13 8.65 6.46
N HIS A 106 -10.85 9.70 6.84
CA HIS A 106 -10.67 11.05 6.30
C HIS A 106 -9.55 11.83 7.03
N ASN A 107 -8.34 11.29 6.98
CA ASN A 107 -7.11 11.94 7.42
C ASN A 107 -5.94 11.44 6.54
N TYR A 108 -4.71 11.76 6.93
CA TYR A 108 -3.50 11.15 6.35
C TYR A 108 -2.70 10.40 7.41
N GLU A 109 -2.27 9.18 7.09
CA GLU A 109 -1.36 8.41 7.92
C GLU A 109 -0.43 7.54 7.09
N ARG A 110 0.83 7.46 7.50
CA ARG A 110 1.85 6.63 6.86
C ARG A 110 2.55 5.72 7.86
N THR A 111 2.73 4.46 7.46
CA THR A 111 3.45 3.47 8.26
C THR A 111 4.95 3.42 7.93
N CYS A 112 5.73 2.77 8.79
CA CYS A 112 7.02 2.18 8.40
C CYS A 112 6.79 1.06 7.35
N PRO A 113 7.82 0.63 6.60
CA PRO A 113 7.77 -0.67 5.92
C PRO A 113 7.49 -1.76 6.97
N ILE A 114 6.38 -2.47 6.80
CA ILE A 114 5.79 -3.30 7.84
C ILE A 114 5.36 -4.66 7.29
N TYR A 115 5.44 -5.68 8.13
CA TYR A 115 4.85 -6.99 7.90
C TYR A 115 4.48 -7.59 9.25
N GLN A 116 3.30 -8.23 9.36
CA GLN A 116 2.80 -8.82 10.61
C GLN A 116 2.91 -7.88 11.82
N ASN A 117 2.53 -6.62 11.62
CA ASN A 117 2.51 -5.56 12.64
C ASN A 117 3.90 -5.15 13.18
N GLN A 118 4.98 -5.58 12.54
CA GLN A 118 6.35 -5.23 12.91
C GLN A 118 7.02 -4.40 11.82
N CYS A 119 7.65 -3.28 12.20
CA CYS A 119 8.48 -2.54 11.27
C CYS A 119 9.68 -3.40 10.87
N VAL A 120 9.83 -3.67 9.58
CA VAL A 120 10.87 -4.55 9.02
C VAL A 120 12.04 -3.79 8.41
N LYS A 121 11.97 -2.45 8.45
CA LYS A 121 13.01 -1.56 7.98
C LYS A 121 13.09 -0.31 8.86
N THR A 122 14.31 0.09 9.19
CA THR A 122 14.58 1.33 9.91
C THR A 122 14.60 2.52 8.94
N GLY A 123 14.45 3.73 9.50
CA GLY A 123 14.35 4.97 8.73
C GLY A 123 12.91 5.39 8.45
N THR A 124 12.72 6.69 8.24
CA THR A 124 11.39 7.33 8.12
C THR A 124 11.17 8.05 6.80
N SER A 125 12.24 8.42 6.08
CA SER A 125 12.17 9.24 4.85
C SER A 125 13.07 8.75 3.71
N HIS A 126 14.08 7.93 3.98
CA HIS A 126 15.00 7.41 2.96
C HIS A 126 15.12 5.90 3.07
N TYR A 127 14.47 5.18 2.15
CA TYR A 127 14.52 3.73 2.08
C TYR A 127 15.44 3.31 0.93
N SER A 128 16.40 2.42 1.21
CA SER A 128 17.31 1.90 0.19
C SER A 128 17.45 0.38 0.20
N GLY A 129 17.65 -0.22 -0.97
CA GLY A 129 17.80 -1.67 -1.11
C GLY A 129 16.49 -2.45 -0.91
N VAL A 130 16.60 -3.69 -0.39
CA VAL A 130 15.52 -4.70 -0.35
C VAL A 130 14.22 -4.19 0.29
N VAL A 131 13.09 -4.51 -0.35
CA VAL A 131 11.73 -4.21 0.13
C VAL A 131 11.32 -5.27 1.14
N ASN A 132 11.69 -5.09 2.41
CA ASN A 132 11.41 -6.09 3.46
C ASN A 132 9.92 -6.19 3.84
N GLY A 133 9.12 -5.19 3.49
CA GLY A 133 7.68 -5.12 3.73
C GLY A 133 7.07 -3.89 3.08
N THR A 134 5.74 -3.90 2.97
CA THR A 134 4.96 -2.87 2.29
C THR A 134 4.82 -1.61 3.17
N ILE A 135 4.85 -0.44 2.56
CA ILE A 135 4.46 0.82 3.22
C ILE A 135 2.97 1.00 3.04
N HIS A 136 2.24 1.21 4.14
CA HIS A 136 0.80 1.45 4.09
C HIS A 136 0.50 2.93 4.29
N VAL A 137 -0.44 3.44 3.51
CA VAL A 137 -0.79 4.86 3.49
C VAL A 137 -2.31 5.02 3.49
N VAL A 138 -2.83 5.67 4.53
CA VAL A 138 -4.17 6.25 4.53
C VAL A 138 -4.06 7.64 3.91
N VAL A 139 -4.85 7.90 2.87
CA VAL A 139 -4.92 9.17 2.13
C VAL A 139 -6.40 9.51 1.83
N GLY A 140 -7.27 9.36 2.83
CA GLY A 140 -8.70 9.63 2.69
C GLY A 140 -9.10 11.08 2.95
N GLY A 141 -8.19 11.94 3.40
CA GLY A 141 -8.41 13.36 3.68
C GLY A 141 -8.62 14.27 2.45
N ALA A 142 -9.33 13.84 1.41
CA ALA A 142 -9.42 14.60 0.16
C ALA A 142 -10.53 15.68 0.12
N GLY A 143 -11.38 15.78 1.15
CA GLY A 143 -12.41 16.85 1.23
C GLY A 143 -13.67 16.53 2.03
N SER A 144 -13.85 15.30 2.51
CA SER A 144 -14.92 14.98 3.45
C SER A 144 -14.65 15.54 4.86
N HIS A 145 -15.58 15.38 5.79
CA HIS A 145 -15.35 15.66 7.21
C HIS A 145 -14.15 14.85 7.71
N LEU A 146 -13.27 15.47 8.49
CA LEU A 146 -12.05 14.80 8.95
C LEU A 146 -12.35 13.73 10.01
N SER A 147 -11.55 12.66 10.02
CA SER A 147 -11.64 11.56 10.99
C SER A 147 -10.55 11.67 12.05
N GLU A 148 -10.94 11.67 13.33
CA GLU A 148 -9.98 11.77 14.43
C GLU A 148 -9.12 10.52 14.56
N PHE A 149 -7.93 10.67 15.14
CA PHE A 149 -7.09 9.53 15.50
C PHE A 149 -7.47 8.99 16.88
N SER A 150 -7.31 7.69 17.06
CA SER A 150 -7.32 7.05 18.36
C SER A 150 -6.21 7.62 19.27
N GLN A 151 -6.44 7.50 20.59
CA GLN A 151 -5.47 7.95 21.60
C GLN A 151 -4.17 7.14 21.57
N VAL A 152 -4.24 5.89 21.12
CA VAL A 152 -3.08 5.02 20.97
C VAL A 152 -2.36 5.41 19.69
N ARG A 153 -1.05 5.67 19.79
CA ARG A 153 -0.18 5.82 18.62
C ARG A 153 0.67 4.57 18.46
N PRO A 154 0.35 3.66 17.53
CA PRO A 154 1.15 2.47 17.30
C PRO A 154 2.57 2.81 16.85
N LYS A 155 3.55 1.97 17.21
CA LYS A 155 4.97 2.18 16.85
C LYS A 155 5.22 2.26 15.34
N TRP A 156 4.36 1.63 14.54
CA TRP A 156 4.45 1.66 13.08
C TRP A 156 3.95 2.96 12.45
N SER A 157 3.22 3.82 13.19
CA SER A 157 2.66 5.07 12.69
C SER A 157 3.72 6.19 12.65
N VAL A 158 4.33 6.35 11.47
CA VAL A 158 5.46 7.27 11.24
C VAL A 158 4.97 8.71 11.19
N TYR A 159 3.92 8.97 10.42
CA TYR A 159 3.35 10.32 10.24
C TYR A 159 1.83 10.27 10.28
N ARG A 160 1.21 11.30 10.88
CA ARG A 160 -0.24 11.50 10.94
C ARG A 160 -0.56 12.97 10.69
N ASP A 161 -1.56 13.26 9.89
CA ASP A 161 -2.10 14.61 9.69
C ASP A 161 -3.61 14.61 9.74
N TYR A 162 -4.18 15.47 10.60
CA TYR A 162 -5.61 15.75 10.68
C TYR A 162 -5.90 17.01 9.88
N ASP A 163 -5.83 16.89 8.56
CA ASP A 163 -6.07 17.97 7.61
C ASP A 163 -6.41 17.38 6.24
N TRP A 164 -6.85 18.22 5.31
CA TRP A 164 -7.07 17.79 3.95
C TRP A 164 -5.78 17.76 3.14
N GLY A 165 -5.60 16.70 2.34
CA GLY A 165 -4.44 16.55 1.48
C GLY A 165 -4.55 15.39 0.50
N PHE A 166 -3.50 15.24 -0.29
CA PHE A 166 -3.38 14.19 -1.30
C PHE A 166 -1.92 13.78 -1.47
N VAL A 167 -1.71 12.64 -2.13
CA VAL A 167 -0.37 12.11 -2.41
C VAL A 167 -0.01 12.35 -3.87
N LYS A 168 1.26 12.69 -4.10
CA LYS A 168 1.91 12.69 -5.41
C LYS A 168 3.08 11.72 -5.39
N MET A 169 3.18 10.89 -6.41
CA MET A 169 4.31 9.99 -6.61
C MET A 169 5.07 10.36 -7.88
N THR A 170 6.39 10.41 -7.78
CA THR A 170 7.29 10.74 -8.90
C THR A 170 8.33 9.63 -9.01
N ALA A 171 8.21 8.79 -10.03
CA ALA A 171 9.28 7.86 -10.40
C ALA A 171 10.25 8.57 -11.33
N PHE A 172 11.46 8.88 -10.84
CA PHE A 172 12.49 9.56 -11.62
C PHE A 172 13.14 8.61 -12.63
N ASN A 173 13.27 7.34 -12.26
CA ASN A 173 13.78 6.25 -13.08
C ASN A 173 13.37 4.90 -12.45
N HIS A 174 13.91 3.80 -12.96
CA HIS A 174 13.58 2.45 -12.49
C HIS A 174 14.10 2.14 -11.07
N SER A 175 15.03 2.95 -10.56
CA SER A 175 15.64 2.74 -9.23
C SER A 175 15.25 3.81 -8.20
N SER A 176 14.59 4.91 -8.58
CA SER A 176 14.29 6.03 -7.68
C SER A 176 12.84 6.50 -7.76
N LEU A 177 12.15 6.44 -6.62
CA LEU A 177 10.79 6.91 -6.40
C LEU A 177 10.77 7.95 -5.29
N LEU A 178 10.07 9.06 -5.52
CA LEU A 178 9.70 10.04 -4.51
C LEU A 178 8.19 9.97 -4.24
N PHE A 179 7.85 9.94 -2.97
CA PHE A 179 6.51 10.08 -2.44
C PHE A 179 6.38 11.42 -1.73
N GLU A 180 5.30 12.17 -1.99
CA GLU A 180 5.00 13.43 -1.35
C GLU A 180 3.53 13.46 -0.90
N TYR A 181 3.28 13.67 0.38
CA TYR A 181 1.98 14.10 0.89
C TYR A 181 1.91 15.62 0.91
N LYS A 182 0.86 16.16 0.29
CA LYS A 182 0.63 17.59 0.15
C LYS A 182 -0.70 17.98 0.77
N LYS A 183 -0.71 19.07 1.54
CA LYS A 183 -1.97 19.61 2.05
C LYS A 183 -2.73 20.31 0.93
N SER A 184 -4.04 20.13 0.89
CA SER A 184 -4.92 20.72 -0.12
C SER A 184 -4.99 22.24 -0.02
N ARG A 185 -4.76 22.81 1.16
CA ARG A 185 -4.86 24.25 1.42
C ARG A 185 -3.82 25.10 0.68
N ASP A 186 -2.63 24.56 0.43
CA ASP A 186 -1.49 25.29 -0.12
C ASP A 186 -0.68 24.51 -1.17
N GLY A 187 -0.90 23.20 -1.30
CA GLY A 187 -0.15 22.33 -2.20
C GLY A 187 1.31 22.11 -1.79
N ASN A 188 1.71 22.54 -0.59
CA ASN A 188 3.06 22.31 -0.05
C ASN A 188 3.21 20.88 0.46
N VAL A 189 4.45 20.39 0.50
CA VAL A 189 4.78 19.04 0.99
C VAL A 189 4.92 19.07 2.52
N TYR A 190 4.23 18.18 3.22
CA TYR A 190 4.25 18.07 4.69
C TYR A 190 4.80 16.74 5.20
N ASP A 191 4.76 15.70 4.36
CA ASP A 191 5.45 14.44 4.59
C ASP A 191 5.97 13.89 3.25
N SER A 192 7.11 13.22 3.28
CA SER A 192 7.72 12.65 2.09
C SER A 192 8.68 11.53 2.44
N PHE A 193 8.89 10.63 1.47
CA PHE A 193 9.96 9.66 1.52
C PHE A 193 10.44 9.29 0.11
N THR A 194 11.62 8.68 0.07
CA THR A 194 12.23 8.17 -1.15
C THR A 194 12.48 6.68 -1.04
N ILE A 195 12.36 5.98 -2.16
CA ILE A 195 12.83 4.60 -2.31
C ILE A 195 13.92 4.58 -3.38
N SER A 196 15.11 4.12 -3.00
CA SER A 196 16.27 3.96 -3.88
C SER A 196 16.73 2.50 -3.89
N ARG A 197 16.45 1.75 -4.96
CA ARG A 197 16.78 0.32 -5.03
C ARG A 197 16.90 -0.15 -6.47
N ASP A 198 17.63 -1.22 -6.71
CA ASP A 198 17.77 -1.81 -8.04
C ASP A 198 16.88 -3.05 -8.21
N TYR A 199 16.77 -3.55 -9.44
CA TYR A 199 15.98 -4.76 -9.72
C TYR A 199 16.41 -5.97 -8.88
N ARG A 200 17.71 -6.13 -8.62
CA ARG A 200 18.22 -7.20 -7.74
C ARG A 200 17.64 -7.15 -6.32
N ASP A 201 17.32 -5.96 -5.82
CA ASP A 201 16.76 -5.76 -4.49
C ASP A 201 15.27 -6.16 -4.46
N VAL A 202 14.59 -6.05 -5.61
CA VAL A 202 13.24 -6.57 -5.80
C VAL A 202 13.25 -8.10 -5.88
N LEU A 203 14.31 -8.71 -6.43
CA LEU A 203 14.43 -10.17 -6.49
C LEU A 203 14.86 -10.81 -5.17
N ALA A 204 15.59 -10.07 -4.33
CA ALA A 204 16.11 -10.58 -3.06
C ALA A 204 15.02 -11.19 -2.16
N CYS A 205 15.35 -12.29 -1.50
CA CYS A 205 14.41 -12.96 -0.60
C CYS A 205 14.09 -12.10 0.63
N VAL A 206 12.82 -12.14 1.04
CA VAL A 206 12.32 -11.55 2.28
C VAL A 206 11.52 -12.60 3.05
N PRO A 207 11.27 -12.43 4.36
CA PRO A 207 10.38 -13.32 5.11
C PRO A 207 9.05 -13.49 4.36
N ASP A 208 8.61 -14.73 4.16
CA ASP A 208 7.41 -15.13 3.41
C ASP A 208 7.33 -14.63 1.95
N GLY A 209 8.46 -14.23 1.35
CA GLY A 209 8.59 -13.76 -0.03
C GLY A 209 9.89 -14.21 -0.70
N CYS A 210 10.19 -15.51 -0.61
CA CYS A 210 11.35 -16.15 -1.24
C CYS A 210 10.89 -17.30 -2.13
N GLU A 211 11.33 -17.29 -3.39
CA GLU A 211 10.96 -18.32 -4.36
C GLU A 211 11.65 -19.66 -4.06
N PRO A 212 11.00 -20.80 -4.36
CA PRO A 212 11.62 -22.11 -4.22
C PRO A 212 12.91 -22.24 -5.06
N SER A 213 13.92 -22.91 -4.50
CA SER A 213 15.16 -23.23 -5.19
C SER A 213 15.37 -24.74 -5.31
N THR A 214 16.22 -25.15 -6.25
CA THR A 214 16.65 -26.55 -6.42
C THR A 214 18.13 -26.67 -6.09
N LEU A 215 18.53 -27.83 -5.54
CA LEU A 215 19.94 -28.16 -5.28
C LEU A 215 20.69 -28.67 -6.53
N ALA A 216 19.98 -28.85 -7.65
CA ALA A 216 20.60 -29.27 -8.92
C ALA A 216 21.55 -28.18 -9.45
N SER A 217 22.69 -28.60 -10.03
CA SER A 217 23.74 -27.74 -10.60
C SER A 217 23.86 -27.94 -12.10
#